data_AF-A0A8S3K009-F1
#
_entry.id   AF-A0A8S3K009-F1
#
_cell.length_a   1.000
_cell.length_b   1.000
_cell.length_c   1.000
_cell.angle_alpha   90.00
_cell.angle_beta   90.00
_cell.angle_gamma   90.00
#
_symmetry.space_group_name_H-M   'P 1'
#
loop_
_entity.id
_entity.type
_entity.pdbx_description
1 polymer ?
#
loop_
_entity_poly.entity_id
_entity_poly.type
_entity_poly.pdbx_seq_one_letter_code
_entity_poly.pdbx_strand_id
1 'polypeptide(L)'
;MAFDLQLWFISSTLFIGIDSNLGPNLVMIRKMTNNLLLFIIIIIIFIFGYGITSRSMIAYNTIDFNSRAFLREIFYPAYYFVLGSFDGELEKLNSKPEASTHIATHILFAFHMLFVNILLV
;
A
#
# COMPACT_ATOMS: atom_id res chain seq x y z
N MET A 1 6.61 -12.15 -23.73
CA MET A 1 7.12 -13.36 -23.05
C MET A 1 6.78 -13.38 -21.56
N ALA A 2 7.09 -12.35 -20.76
CA ALA A 2 6.80 -12.39 -19.31
C ALA A 2 5.30 -12.51 -18.96
N PHE A 3 4.41 -11.76 -19.64
CA PHE A 3 2.96 -11.85 -19.41
C PHE A 3 2.36 -13.20 -19.80
N ASP A 4 2.93 -13.85 -20.83
CA ASP A 4 2.49 -15.16 -21.30
C ASP A 4 2.72 -16.24 -20.23
N LEU A 5 3.87 -16.18 -19.56
CA LEU A 5 4.23 -17.04 -18.44
C LEU A 5 3.30 -16.83 -17.22
N GLN A 6 2.89 -15.60 -16.94
CA GLN A 6 1.92 -15.30 -15.88
C GLN A 6 0.53 -15.92 -16.16
N LEU A 7 0.05 -15.84 -17.40
CA LEU A 7 -1.22 -16.44 -17.82
C LEU A 7 -1.17 -17.98 -17.76
N TRP A 8 -0.02 -18.57 -18.08
CA TRP A 8 0.20 -20.00 -17.97
C TRP A 8 0.13 -20.50 -16.51
N PHE A 9 0.64 -19.73 -15.54
CA PHE A 9 0.52 -20.05 -14.11
C PHE A 9 -0.94 -20.07 -13.64
N ILE A 10 -1.74 -19.08 -14.04
CA ILE A 10 -3.18 -19.01 -13.69
C ILE A 10 -3.92 -20.24 -14.24
N SER A 11 -3.60 -20.65 -15.46
CA SER A 11 -4.17 -21.84 -16.10
C SER A 11 -3.77 -23.13 -15.38
N SER A 12 -2.53 -23.20 -14.88
CA SER A 12 -2.05 -24.35 -14.09
C SER A 12 -2.79 -24.47 -12.76
N THR A 13 -3.11 -23.36 -12.09
CA THR A 13 -3.93 -23.35 -10.87
C THR A 13 -5.35 -23.86 -11.10
N LEU A 14 -5.95 -23.59 -12.27
CA LEU A 14 -7.26 -24.12 -12.65
C LEU A 14 -7.24 -25.64 -12.84
N PHE A 15 -6.15 -26.21 -13.38
CA PHE A 15 -6.00 -27.65 -13.56
C PHE A 15 -5.86 -28.39 -12.21
N ILE A 16 -5.16 -27.77 -11.25
CA ILE A 16 -5.03 -28.27 -9.86
C ILE A 16 -6.38 -28.28 -9.13
N GLY A 17 -7.30 -27.38 -9.50
CA GLY A 17 -8.67 -27.34 -8.94
C GLY A 17 -9.60 -28.46 -9.39
N ILE A 18 -9.22 -29.27 -10.39
CA ILE A 18 -10.00 -30.42 -10.88
C ILE A 18 -9.81 -31.64 -9.97
N ASP A 19 -8.73 -31.68 -9.18
CA ASP A 19 -8.49 -32.73 -8.20
C ASP A 19 -9.47 -32.61 -7.01
N SER A 20 -10.07 -33.74 -6.63
CA SER A 20 -11.12 -33.85 -5.60
C SER A 20 -10.70 -33.31 -4.23
N ASN A 21 -9.40 -33.23 -3.95
CA ASN A 21 -8.85 -32.78 -2.67
C ASN A 21 -8.49 -31.28 -2.65
N LEU A 22 -8.26 -30.68 -3.83
CA LEU A 22 -7.82 -29.29 -3.99
C LEU A 22 -8.93 -28.36 -4.49
N GLY A 23 -9.96 -28.90 -5.16
CA GLY A 23 -11.15 -28.16 -5.59
C GLY A 23 -11.89 -27.42 -4.46
N PRO A 24 -12.20 -28.06 -3.32
CA PRO A 24 -12.87 -27.40 -2.18
C PRO A 24 -12.03 -26.25 -1.59
N ASN A 25 -10.70 -26.43 -1.53
CA ASN A 25 -9.78 -25.41 -1.05
C ASN A 25 -9.73 -24.20 -2.00
N LEU A 26 -9.81 -24.42 -3.31
CA LEU A 26 -9.84 -23.33 -4.31
C LEU A 26 -11.13 -22.49 -4.20
N VAL A 27 -12.26 -23.15 -4.00
CA VAL A 27 -13.55 -22.48 -3.78
C VAL A 27 -13.56 -21.72 -2.45
N MET A 28 -12.90 -22.27 -1.42
CA MET A 28 -12.76 -21.63 -0.11
C MET A 28 -11.87 -20.37 -0.18
N ILE A 29 -10.75 -20.42 -0.90
CA ILE A 29 -9.88 -19.25 -1.16
C ILE A 29 -10.66 -18.16 -1.91
N ARG A 30 -11.40 -18.52 -2.97
CA ARG A 30 -12.22 -17.56 -3.72
C ARG A 30 -13.26 -16.89 -2.84
N LYS A 31 -13.89 -17.64 -1.94
CA LYS A 31 -14.87 -17.10 -0.98
C LYS A 31 -14.24 -16.12 0.02
N MET A 32 -13.02 -16.39 0.47
CA MET A 32 -12.26 -15.48 1.36
C MET A 32 -11.67 -14.28 0.62
N THR A 33 -11.44 -14.37 -0.70
CA THR A 33 -10.88 -13.26 -1.51
C THR A 33 -11.85 -12.08 -1.61
N ASN A 34 -13.16 -12.30 -1.53
CA ASN A 34 -14.13 -11.21 -1.61
C ASN A 34 -14.03 -10.26 -0.40
N ASN A 35 -13.80 -10.82 0.79
CA ASN A 35 -13.57 -10.03 2.00
C ASN A 35 -12.20 -9.32 1.94
N LEU A 36 -11.20 -9.96 1.33
CA LEU A 36 -9.88 -9.38 1.09
C LEU A 36 -9.95 -8.21 0.10
N LEU A 37 -10.87 -8.24 -0.88
CA LEU A 37 -11.03 -7.13 -1.84
C LEU A 37 -11.58 -5.87 -1.15
N LEU A 38 -12.60 -6.03 -0.29
CA LEU A 38 -13.11 -4.91 0.54
C LEU A 38 -12.00 -4.30 1.40
N PHE A 39 -11.16 -5.15 1.96
CA PHE A 39 -10.02 -4.75 2.76
C PHE A 39 -9.00 -3.89 1.98
N ILE A 40 -8.64 -4.32 0.77
CA ILE A 40 -7.74 -3.56 -0.13
C ILE A 40 -8.32 -2.17 -0.45
N ILE A 41 -9.63 -2.06 -0.69
CA ILE A 41 -10.27 -0.77 -0.97
C ILE A 41 -10.09 0.18 0.21
N ILE A 42 -10.27 -0.31 1.44
CA ILE A 42 -10.10 0.48 2.65
C ILE A 42 -8.64 0.93 2.80
N ILE A 43 -7.66 0.04 2.57
CA ILE A 43 -6.22 0.39 2.56
C ILE A 43 -5.95 1.56 1.62
N ILE A 44 -6.48 1.50 0.40
CA ILE A 44 -6.24 2.54 -0.62
C ILE A 44 -6.75 3.90 -0.13
N ILE A 45 -7.94 3.96 0.49
CA ILE A 45 -8.51 5.20 1.02
C ILE A 45 -7.62 5.80 2.11
N PHE A 46 -7.13 4.98 3.05
CA PHE A 46 -6.22 5.44 4.11
C PHE A 46 -4.87 5.91 3.57
N ILE A 47 -4.30 5.19 2.60
CA ILE A 47 -3.06 5.57 1.92
C ILE A 47 -3.21 6.93 1.23
N PHE A 48 -4.33 7.17 0.54
CA PHE A 48 -4.59 8.47 -0.09
C PHE A 48 -4.68 9.58 0.95
N GLY A 49 -5.40 9.36 2.06
CA GLY A 49 -5.51 10.35 3.15
C GLY A 49 -4.16 10.73 3.76
N TYR A 50 -3.33 9.73 4.05
CA TYR A 50 -1.97 9.94 4.56
C TYR A 50 -1.08 10.64 3.53
N GLY A 51 -1.08 10.16 2.27
CA GLY A 51 -0.28 10.69 1.19
C GLY A 51 -0.58 12.16 0.88
N ILE A 52 -1.86 12.55 0.87
CA ILE A 52 -2.28 13.94 0.66
C ILE A 52 -1.86 14.82 1.85
N THR A 53 -2.04 14.33 3.09
CA THR A 53 -1.72 15.09 4.30
C THR A 53 -0.21 15.32 4.46
N SER A 54 0.60 14.28 4.25
CA SER A 54 2.07 14.36 4.29
C SER A 54 2.60 15.35 3.25
N ARG A 55 2.04 15.33 2.04
CA ARG A 55 2.37 16.31 0.99
C ARG A 55 1.93 17.72 1.34
N SER A 56 0.73 17.90 1.87
CA SER A 56 0.24 19.22 2.29
C SER A 56 1.09 19.84 3.40
N MET A 57 1.67 19.02 4.29
CA MET A 57 2.59 19.50 5.34
C MET A 57 3.97 19.86 4.80
N ILE A 58 4.50 19.11 3.82
CA ILE A 58 5.88 19.29 3.33
C ILE A 58 5.96 20.29 2.15
N ALA A 59 4.87 20.43 1.37
CA ALA A 59 4.85 21.15 0.10
C ALA A 59 4.13 22.50 0.15
N TYR A 60 4.14 23.20 1.29
CA TYR A 60 3.41 24.48 1.41
C TYR A 60 3.92 25.59 0.46
N ASN A 61 5.05 25.44 -0.25
CA ASN A 61 5.58 26.59 -0.98
C ASN A 61 6.12 26.39 -2.41
N THR A 62 6.43 25.20 -2.90
CA THR A 62 7.08 25.13 -4.22
C THR A 62 6.84 23.80 -4.94
N ILE A 63 6.43 23.90 -6.22
CA ILE A 63 6.67 22.96 -7.33
C ILE A 63 5.42 22.31 -7.98
N ASP A 64 5.49 22.32 -9.31
CA ASP A 64 4.51 21.95 -10.32
C ASP A 64 3.78 20.62 -10.11
N PHE A 65 2.47 20.65 -10.32
CA PHE A 65 1.57 19.51 -10.38
C PHE A 65 1.85 18.61 -11.60
N ASN A 66 3.02 17.97 -11.69
CA ASN A 66 3.19 16.88 -12.62
C ASN A 66 2.51 15.63 -12.06
N SER A 67 1.25 15.42 -12.43
CA SER A 67 0.33 14.43 -11.85
C SER A 67 0.88 13.00 -11.84
N ARG A 68 1.77 12.67 -12.79
CA ARG A 68 2.43 11.36 -12.87
C ARG A 68 3.50 11.15 -11.79
N ALA A 69 4.27 12.18 -11.48
CA ALA A 69 5.26 12.11 -10.41
C ALA A 69 4.57 12.08 -9.04
N PHE A 70 3.51 12.87 -8.89
CA PHE A 70 2.71 12.94 -7.66
C PHE A 70 2.11 11.59 -7.27
N LEU A 71 1.46 10.89 -8.21
CA LEU A 71 0.90 9.56 -7.92
C LEU A 71 2.00 8.55 -7.56
N ARG A 72 3.09 8.52 -8.32
CA ARG A 72 4.21 7.60 -8.04
C ARG A 72 4.77 7.82 -6.64
N GLU A 73 4.89 9.07 -6.24
CA GLU A 73 5.48 9.44 -4.96
C GLU A 73 4.56 9.23 -3.75
N ILE A 74 3.26 9.03 -3.94
CA ILE A 74 2.32 8.65 -2.87
C ILE A 74 2.25 7.13 -2.75
N PHE A 75 2.13 6.43 -3.87
CA PHE A 75 1.92 4.99 -3.88
C PHE A 75 3.16 4.18 -3.48
N TYR A 76 4.34 4.58 -3.95
CA TYR A 76 5.57 3.84 -3.65
C TYR A 76 5.88 3.76 -2.14
N PRO A 77 6.01 4.88 -1.40
CA PRO A 77 6.32 4.82 0.02
C PRO A 77 5.21 4.13 0.82
N ALA A 78 3.94 4.38 0.47
CA ALA A 78 2.81 3.74 1.15
C ALA A 78 2.77 2.21 0.94
N TYR A 79 3.14 1.71 -0.23
CA TYR A 79 3.25 0.27 -0.50
C TYR A 79 4.37 -0.38 0.33
N TYR A 80 5.55 0.23 0.33
CA TYR A 80 6.69 -0.22 1.13
C TYR A 80 6.42 -0.13 2.65
N PHE A 81 5.58 0.82 3.06
CA PHE A 81 5.16 0.98 4.44
C PHE A 81 4.24 -0.16 4.90
N VAL A 82 3.24 -0.56 4.10
CA VAL A 82 2.40 -1.74 4.39
C VAL A 82 3.23 -3.03 4.48
N LEU A 83 4.33 -3.10 3.72
CA LEU A 83 5.29 -4.21 3.77
C LEU A 83 6.28 -4.14 4.96
N GLY A 84 6.27 -3.08 5.77
CA GLY A 84 7.12 -2.92 6.95
C GLY A 84 8.52 -2.37 6.69
N SER A 85 8.79 -1.82 5.51
CA SER A 85 10.07 -1.14 5.23
C SER A 85 9.94 0.37 5.47
N PHE A 86 10.55 0.85 6.56
CA PHE A 86 10.43 2.24 7.03
C PHE A 86 11.63 3.13 6.67
N ASP A 87 12.65 2.56 6.04
CA ASP A 87 13.97 3.19 5.86
C ASP A 87 13.92 4.46 5.00
N GLY A 88 13.12 4.44 3.92
CA GLY A 88 13.06 5.56 2.96
C GLY A 88 12.26 6.78 3.42
N GLU A 89 11.47 6.68 4.50
CA GLU A 89 10.68 7.81 5.04
C GLU A 89 11.41 8.49 6.20
N LEU A 90 12.11 7.70 7.04
CA LEU A 90 13.00 8.19 8.09
C LEU A 90 14.15 9.05 7.54
N GLU A 91 14.73 8.68 6.39
CA GLU A 91 15.80 9.45 5.73
C GLU A 91 15.31 10.81 5.20
N LYS A 92 14.06 10.87 4.69
CA LYS A 92 13.43 12.11 4.22
C LYS A 92 13.07 13.07 5.35
N LEU A 93 12.75 12.54 6.53
CA LEU A 93 12.53 13.34 7.75
C LEU A 93 13.83 13.94 8.28
N ASN A 94 14.93 13.19 8.27
CA ASN A 94 16.23 13.66 8.75
C ASN A 94 16.88 14.72 7.85
N SER A 95 16.49 14.82 6.57
CA SER A 95 17.11 15.73 5.60
C SER A 95 16.48 17.13 5.50
N LYS A 96 15.32 17.38 6.12
CA LYS A 96 14.67 18.72 6.16
C LYS A 96 14.37 19.15 7.60
N PRO A 97 15.15 20.08 8.18
CA PRO A 97 15.00 20.49 9.57
C PRO A 97 13.99 21.63 9.69
N GLU A 98 12.69 21.34 9.56
CA GLU A 98 11.63 22.26 10.00
C GLU A 98 11.04 21.73 11.31
N ALA A 99 11.48 22.31 12.43
CA ALA A 99 11.20 21.81 13.78
C ALA A 99 9.71 21.74 14.15
N SER A 100 8.84 22.50 13.49
CA SER A 100 7.39 22.51 13.76
C SER A 100 6.61 21.42 13.02
N THR A 101 7.09 20.95 11.86
CA THR A 101 6.42 19.90 11.08
C THR A 101 6.88 18.50 11.49
N HIS A 102 8.06 18.39 12.12
CA HIS A 102 8.67 17.12 12.52
C HIS A 102 7.82 16.34 13.53
N ILE A 103 7.21 17.00 14.52
CA ILE A 103 6.39 16.32 15.54
C ILE A 103 5.07 15.85 14.94
N ALA A 104 4.44 16.68 14.08
CA ALA A 104 3.18 16.35 13.46
C ALA A 104 3.31 15.24 12.40
N THR A 105 4.42 15.17 11.65
CA THR A 105 4.68 14.03 10.76
C THR A 105 4.93 12.73 11.52
N HIS A 106 5.66 12.76 12.65
CA HIS A 106 5.87 11.57 13.49
C HIS A 106 4.56 11.06 14.11
N ILE A 107 3.70 11.96 14.60
CA ILE A 107 2.38 11.59 15.14
C ILE A 107 1.48 11.02 14.04
N LEU A 108 1.45 11.64 12.86
CA LEU A 108 0.67 11.16 11.70
C LEU A 108 1.14 9.76 11.28
N PHE A 109 2.45 9.55 11.22
CA PHE A 109 3.06 8.26 10.90
C PHE A 109 2.72 7.18 11.94
N ALA A 110 2.79 7.51 13.23
CA ALA A 110 2.41 6.60 14.31
C ALA A 110 0.93 6.20 14.28
N PHE A 111 0.03 7.15 13.99
CA PHE A 111 -1.39 6.86 13.79
C PHE A 111 -1.63 5.97 12.57
N HIS A 112 -0.97 6.25 11.44
CA HIS A 112 -1.11 5.44 10.23
C HIS A 112 -0.56 4.02 10.43
N MET A 113 0.60 3.87 11.08
CA MET A 113 1.17 2.58 11.50
C MET A 113 0.17 1.75 12.30
N LEU A 114 -0.44 2.36 13.33
CA LEU A 114 -1.35 1.66 14.24
C LEU A 114 -2.63 1.23 13.51
N PHE A 115 -3.26 2.14 12.77
CA PHE A 115 -4.51 1.84 12.09
C PHE A 115 -4.33 0.82 10.96
N VAL A 116 -3.28 0.95 10.14
CA VAL A 116 -3.11 0.04 9.00
C VAL A 116 -2.59 -1.33 9.42
N ASN A 117 -1.62 -1.42 10.34
CA ASN A 117 -1.03 -2.70 10.72
C ASN A 117 -1.77 -3.47 11.83
N ILE A 118 -2.57 -2.82 12.69
CA ILE A 118 -3.22 -3.50 13.83
C ILE A 118 -4.74 -3.57 13.68
N LEU A 119 -5.37 -2.55 13.08
CA LEU A 119 -6.83 -2.52 12.92
C LEU A 119 -7.28 -3.17 11.62
N LEU A 120 -6.42 -3.12 10.60
CA LEU A 120 -6.69 -3.70 9.30
C LEU A 120 -6.03 -5.10 9.18
N VAL A 121 -4.70 -5.20 9.21
CA VAL A 121 -3.99 -6.49 9.00
C VAL A 121 -4.22 -7.46 10.15
#